data_AF-A0A4Y2LGU8-F1
#
_entry.id   AF-A0A4Y2LGU8-F1
#
_cell.length_a   1.000
_cell.length_b   1.000
_cell.length_c   1.000
_cell.angle_alpha   90.00
_cell.angle_beta   90.00
_cell.angle_gamma   90.00
#
_symmetry.space_group_name_H-M   'P 1'
#
loop_
_entity.id
_entity.type
_entity.pdbx_description
1 polymer ?
#
loop_
_entity_poly.entity_id
_entity_poly.type
_entity_poly.pdbx_seq_one_letter_code
_entity_poly.pdbx_strand_id
1 'polypeptide(L)'
;MTQRGVIKDEIPVYLWNMESTDSNGVYRDRKSWIIDSRAKPLTYRLDLDDLPRNPMGRTGLHGKGALPRWGPNHNVFAVITRWQTRASKSSEHSLLGTSDLLEFVETFYLTKKDISLPGGFTWSENRYQVVQSVFKMADENATWITADDMIQFFKRHATTTIGSEPSEKNFKSEKIYCGYMDDQLNTDQAWKEVELWHIHYKNYTSIFRAFKVLAADIPSVAWDENIFISFINKNLLMLYETSLRNFLMF
;
A
#
# COMPACT_ATOMS: atom_id res chain seq x y z
N MET A 1 44.79 -13.05 -40.57
CA MET A 1 44.54 -11.87 -39.72
C MET A 1 43.11 -11.93 -39.22
N THR A 2 42.97 -12.13 -37.92
CA THR A 2 41.72 -12.48 -37.22
C THR A 2 40.77 -11.29 -37.20
N GLN A 3 39.55 -11.45 -37.72
CA GLN A 3 38.48 -10.45 -37.60
C GLN A 3 38.11 -10.32 -36.11
N ARG A 4 38.33 -9.12 -35.55
CA ARG A 4 37.81 -8.76 -34.23
C ARG A 4 36.28 -8.67 -34.34
N GLY A 5 35.59 -9.64 -33.73
CA GLY A 5 34.15 -9.59 -33.51
C GLY A 5 33.83 -8.37 -32.65
N VAL A 6 33.01 -7.47 -33.19
CA VAL A 6 32.36 -6.41 -32.42
C VAL A 6 31.37 -7.12 -31.51
N ILE A 7 31.66 -7.19 -30.21
CA ILE A 7 30.64 -7.52 -29.21
C ILE A 7 29.66 -6.35 -29.26
N LYS A 8 28.54 -6.51 -29.98
CA LYS A 8 27.38 -5.68 -29.72
C LYS A 8 26.99 -5.99 -28.29
N ASP A 9 27.15 -5.03 -27.39
CA ASP A 9 26.49 -5.07 -26.09
C ASP A 9 25.02 -5.38 -26.37
N GLU A 10 24.58 -6.60 -26.03
CA GLU A 10 23.19 -6.99 -26.20
C GLU A 10 22.37 -6.04 -25.33
N ILE A 11 21.64 -5.15 -25.99
CA ILE A 11 20.69 -4.25 -25.32
C ILE A 11 19.79 -5.16 -24.48
N PRO A 12 19.62 -4.90 -23.17
CA PRO A 12 18.78 -5.73 -22.34
C PRO A 12 17.37 -5.75 -22.93
N VAL A 13 16.96 -6.91 -23.45
CA VAL A 13 15.60 -7.11 -23.96
C VAL A 13 14.67 -7.08 -22.74
N TYR A 14 14.00 -5.95 -22.55
CA TYR A 14 13.06 -5.81 -21.46
C TYR A 14 11.81 -6.65 -21.75
N LEU A 15 11.60 -7.67 -20.92
CA LEU A 15 10.41 -8.50 -20.95
C LEU A 15 9.23 -7.74 -20.32
N TRP A 16 8.42 -7.07 -21.15
CA TRP A 16 7.27 -6.28 -20.71
C TRP A 16 6.03 -7.14 -20.41
N ASN A 17 5.11 -6.65 -19.57
CA ASN A 17 3.85 -7.31 -19.21
C ASN A 17 4.00 -8.69 -18.56
N MET A 18 5.16 -9.01 -17.98
CA MET A 18 5.42 -10.28 -17.32
C MET A 18 6.33 -10.13 -16.09
N GLU A 19 6.28 -11.15 -15.24
CA GLU A 19 7.24 -11.34 -14.14
C GLU A 19 8.50 -12.01 -14.70
N SER A 20 9.67 -11.56 -14.27
CA SER A 20 10.95 -12.11 -14.70
C SER A 20 11.97 -12.03 -13.58
N THR A 21 12.84 -13.03 -13.51
CA THR A 21 14.03 -13.01 -12.64
C THR A 21 15.23 -13.09 -13.57
N ASP A 22 16.13 -12.12 -13.49
CA ASP A 22 17.34 -12.14 -14.31
C ASP A 22 18.36 -13.17 -13.81
N SER A 23 19.42 -13.40 -14.59
CA SER A 23 20.50 -14.34 -14.25
C SER A 23 21.23 -13.99 -12.94
N ASN A 24 21.09 -12.74 -12.46
CA ASN A 24 21.65 -12.27 -11.20
C ASN A 24 20.67 -12.43 -10.03
N GLY A 25 19.51 -13.05 -10.25
CA GLY A 25 18.49 -13.27 -9.23
C GLY A 25 17.61 -12.05 -8.95
N VAL A 26 17.68 -10.98 -9.76
CA VAL A 26 16.86 -9.78 -9.53
C VAL A 26 15.46 -10.02 -10.08
N TYR A 27 14.50 -10.17 -9.16
CA TYR A 27 13.08 -10.26 -9.46
C TYR A 27 12.53 -8.92 -9.95
N ARG A 28 11.77 -8.96 -11.04
CA ARG A 28 11.05 -7.82 -11.61
C ARG A 28 9.64 -8.23 -12.00
N ASP A 29 8.67 -7.71 -11.25
CA ASP A 29 7.28 -7.70 -11.67
C ASP A 29 7.02 -6.48 -12.55
N ARG A 30 6.62 -6.73 -13.80
CA ARG A 30 6.20 -5.73 -14.79
C ARG A 30 4.76 -5.98 -15.25
N LYS A 31 4.00 -6.79 -14.53
CA LYS A 31 2.62 -7.12 -14.88
C LYS A 31 1.69 -6.13 -14.19
N SER A 32 0.75 -5.55 -14.94
CA SER A 32 -0.20 -4.61 -14.34
C SER A 32 -1.16 -5.32 -13.37
N TRP A 33 -1.38 -4.72 -12.22
CA TRP A 33 -2.46 -5.01 -11.28
C TRP A 33 -3.78 -4.34 -11.68
N ILE A 34 -3.77 -3.46 -12.68
CA ILE A 34 -5.00 -2.98 -13.29
C ILE A 34 -5.66 -4.16 -14.00
N ILE A 35 -6.95 -4.31 -13.77
CA ILE A 35 -7.74 -5.38 -14.35
C ILE A 35 -8.51 -4.84 -15.56
N ASP A 36 -8.47 -5.60 -16.66
CA ASP A 36 -9.23 -5.31 -17.87
C ASP A 36 -10.71 -5.74 -17.75
N SER A 37 -11.50 -5.45 -18.78
CA SER A 37 -12.92 -5.86 -18.87
C SER A 37 -13.17 -7.37 -18.74
N ARG A 38 -12.13 -8.21 -18.83
CA ARG A 38 -12.20 -9.68 -18.78
C ARG A 38 -11.66 -10.24 -17.48
N ALA A 39 -11.51 -9.41 -16.45
CA ALA A 39 -10.93 -9.78 -15.17
C ALA A 39 -9.46 -10.25 -15.26
N LYS A 40 -8.72 -9.83 -16.29
CA LYS A 40 -7.31 -10.17 -16.48
C LYS A 40 -6.41 -8.96 -16.24
N PRO A 41 -5.16 -9.19 -15.78
CA PRO A 41 -4.10 -8.19 -15.75
C PRO A 41 -3.98 -7.45 -17.08
N LEU A 42 -4.06 -6.13 -17.05
CA LEU A 42 -3.97 -5.27 -18.22
C LEU A 42 -2.63 -5.47 -18.90
N THR A 43 -2.66 -5.76 -20.20
CA THR A 43 -1.49 -5.67 -21.06
C THR A 43 -1.34 -4.23 -21.53
N TYR A 44 -0.42 -3.47 -20.93
CA TYR A 44 -0.16 -2.10 -21.36
C TYR A 44 0.56 -2.08 -22.71
N ARG A 45 0.33 -1.01 -23.47
CA ARG A 45 0.93 -0.82 -24.79
C ARG A 45 2.36 -0.30 -24.65
N LEU A 46 3.14 -0.48 -25.70
CA LEU A 46 4.44 0.17 -25.85
C LEU A 46 4.30 1.40 -26.75
N ASP A 47 5.19 2.37 -26.58
CA ASP A 47 5.35 3.50 -27.51
C ASP A 47 6.25 3.14 -28.70
N LEU A 48 6.64 4.14 -29.49
CA LEU A 48 7.46 3.93 -30.70
C LEU A 48 8.91 3.53 -30.38
N ASP A 49 9.35 3.73 -29.14
CA ASP A 49 10.70 3.41 -28.65
C ASP A 49 10.71 2.10 -27.85
N ASP A 50 9.65 1.28 -27.97
CA ASP A 50 9.43 0.03 -27.24
C ASP A 50 9.40 0.20 -25.71
N LEU A 51 9.04 1.40 -25.22
CA LEU A 51 8.87 1.68 -23.79
C LEU A 51 7.41 1.55 -23.36
N PRO A 52 7.13 1.16 -22.10
CA PRO A 52 5.77 1.09 -21.57
C PRO A 52 5.03 2.41 -21.75
N ARG A 53 3.76 2.37 -22.11
CA ARG A 53 2.91 3.55 -22.20
C ARG A 53 1.89 3.55 -21.07
N ASN A 54 1.84 4.64 -20.31
CA ASN A 54 0.93 4.83 -19.19
C ASN A 54 -0.54 4.58 -19.64
N PRO A 55 -1.25 3.63 -19.00
CA PRO A 55 -2.58 3.24 -19.41
C PRO A 55 -3.63 4.33 -19.21
N MET A 56 -3.38 5.31 -18.33
CA MET A 56 -4.27 6.45 -18.10
C MET A 56 -3.99 7.64 -19.03
N GLY A 57 -3.08 7.48 -19.98
CA GLY A 57 -2.78 8.49 -20.99
C GLY A 57 -1.51 9.28 -20.71
N ARG A 58 -1.36 10.39 -21.43
CA ARG A 58 -0.15 11.23 -21.34
C ARG A 58 -0.22 12.11 -20.11
N THR A 59 0.85 12.08 -19.34
CA THR A 59 1.16 12.99 -18.22
C THR A 59 1.89 14.25 -18.69
N GLY A 60 2.50 14.19 -19.88
CA GLY A 60 3.33 15.29 -20.42
C GLY A 60 4.80 15.19 -20.02
N LEU A 61 5.18 14.17 -19.25
CA LEU A 61 6.57 13.90 -18.86
C LEU A 61 7.02 12.56 -19.45
N HIS A 62 8.05 12.59 -20.30
CA HIS A 62 8.63 11.38 -20.88
C HIS A 62 9.73 10.78 -19.98
N GLY A 63 9.91 9.47 -20.05
CA GLY A 63 10.88 8.72 -19.27
C GLY A 63 10.30 8.17 -17.98
N LYS A 64 11.15 7.62 -17.10
CA LYS A 64 10.74 6.99 -15.82
C LYS A 64 10.53 8.00 -14.67
N GLY A 65 11.07 9.21 -14.81
CA GLY A 65 11.10 10.18 -13.72
C GLY A 65 11.82 9.63 -12.48
N ALA A 66 11.25 9.88 -11.30
CA ALA A 66 11.78 9.42 -10.01
C ALA A 66 11.38 7.98 -9.63
N LEU A 67 10.54 7.31 -10.43
CA LEU A 67 10.08 5.97 -10.12
C LEU A 67 11.22 4.93 -10.29
N PRO A 68 11.26 3.86 -9.49
CA PRO A 68 12.34 2.87 -9.58
C PRO A 68 12.24 2.00 -10.85
N ARG A 69 11.03 1.73 -11.36
CA ARG A 69 10.81 0.83 -12.51
C ARG A 69 10.11 1.52 -13.68
N TRP A 70 10.44 1.10 -14.89
CA TRP A 70 9.64 1.38 -16.10
C TRP A 70 8.35 0.57 -16.08
N GLY A 71 7.25 1.18 -16.52
CA GLY A 71 5.92 0.59 -16.44
C GLY A 71 5.33 0.68 -15.03
N PRO A 72 4.65 -0.37 -14.55
CA PRO A 72 3.99 -0.33 -13.25
C PRO A 72 4.98 -0.39 -12.08
N ASN A 73 4.71 0.42 -11.07
CA ASN A 73 5.43 0.49 -9.80
C ASN A 73 4.46 0.13 -8.69
N HIS A 74 4.53 -1.12 -8.26
CA HIS A 74 3.58 -1.71 -7.32
C HIS A 74 3.84 -1.27 -5.88
N ASN A 75 2.76 -0.91 -5.19
CA ASN A 75 2.77 -0.53 -3.78
C ASN A 75 1.67 -1.27 -3.03
N VAL A 76 1.92 -1.65 -1.79
CA VAL A 76 0.90 -2.20 -0.90
C VAL A 76 0.78 -1.31 0.32
N PHE A 77 -0.44 -0.91 0.67
CA PHE A 77 -0.71 -0.10 1.86
C PHE A 77 -1.85 -0.71 2.67
N ALA A 78 -1.78 -0.53 3.99
CA ALA A 78 -2.83 -0.90 4.92
C ALA A 78 -3.37 0.35 5.64
N VAL A 79 -4.65 0.63 5.44
CA VAL A 79 -5.42 1.62 6.21
C VAL A 79 -5.93 0.93 7.46
N ILE A 80 -5.30 1.21 8.60
CA ILE A 80 -5.66 0.59 9.89
C ILE A 80 -6.49 1.58 10.69
N THR A 81 -7.69 1.18 11.08
CA THR A 81 -8.67 2.05 11.75
C THR A 81 -9.24 1.40 13.00
N ARG A 82 -9.71 2.24 13.93
CA ARG A 82 -10.51 1.81 15.08
C ARG A 82 -11.48 2.90 15.54
N TRP A 83 -12.56 2.51 16.22
CA TRP A 83 -13.40 3.49 16.91
C TRP A 83 -12.73 3.95 18.21
N GLN A 84 -12.79 5.26 18.49
CA GLN A 84 -12.39 5.82 19.76
C GLN A 84 -13.44 5.47 20.81
N THR A 85 -13.02 4.91 21.95
CA THR A 85 -13.93 4.65 23.06
C THR A 85 -14.10 5.91 23.91
N ARG A 86 -15.34 6.23 24.29
CA ARG A 86 -15.72 7.42 25.08
C ARG A 86 -14.95 7.63 26.39
N ALA A 87 -14.25 6.60 26.89
CA ALA A 87 -13.46 6.64 28.11
C ALA A 87 -12.02 7.14 27.92
N SER A 88 -11.49 7.17 26.69
CA SER A 88 -10.07 7.48 26.45
C SER A 88 -9.73 8.96 26.33
N LYS A 89 -10.71 9.85 26.12
CA LYS A 89 -10.58 11.30 26.31
C LYS A 89 -11.96 11.86 26.62
N SER A 90 -12.11 12.53 27.76
CA SER A 90 -13.16 13.54 27.96
C SER A 90 -12.79 14.77 27.12
N SER A 91 -12.76 14.64 25.79
CA SER A 91 -12.49 15.77 24.91
C SER A 91 -13.76 16.59 24.76
N GLU A 92 -13.72 17.81 25.29
CA GLU A 92 -14.70 18.89 25.13
C GLU A 92 -14.84 19.39 23.67
N HIS A 93 -14.42 18.59 22.67
CA HIS A 93 -14.31 18.99 21.26
C HIS A 93 -15.03 18.03 20.29
N SER A 94 -16.10 17.34 20.71
CA SER A 94 -17.09 16.86 19.73
C SER A 94 -17.87 18.07 19.21
N LEU A 95 -17.32 18.77 18.22
CA LEU A 95 -17.94 19.94 17.60
C LEU A 95 -19.24 19.59 16.83
N LEU A 96 -19.52 18.30 16.61
CA LEU A 96 -20.65 17.81 15.82
C LEU A 96 -21.63 16.86 16.54
N GLY A 97 -21.46 16.58 17.83
CA GLY A 97 -22.41 15.75 18.60
C GLY A 97 -22.48 14.27 18.19
N THR A 98 -21.51 13.80 17.41
CA THR A 98 -21.30 12.39 17.05
C THR A 98 -20.60 11.66 18.20
N SER A 99 -21.11 10.48 18.55
CA SER A 99 -20.67 9.73 19.74
C SER A 99 -19.38 8.93 19.56
N ASP A 100 -18.97 8.68 18.31
CA ASP A 100 -17.92 7.72 17.99
C ASP A 100 -17.01 8.31 16.91
N LEU A 101 -15.81 8.76 17.32
CA LEU A 101 -14.77 9.25 16.41
C LEU A 101 -13.99 8.05 15.84
N LEU A 102 -13.60 8.13 14.57
CA LEU A 102 -12.77 7.12 13.92
C LEU A 102 -11.31 7.56 13.95
N GLU A 103 -10.45 6.74 14.56
CA GLU A 103 -9.00 6.94 14.54
C GLU A 103 -8.36 6.00 13.51
N PHE A 104 -7.22 6.39 12.97
CA PHE A 104 -6.44 5.58 12.04
C PHE A 104 -4.94 5.73 12.28
N VAL A 105 -4.17 4.83 11.69
CA VAL A 105 -2.71 4.77 11.83
C VAL A 105 -2.03 5.53 10.69
N GLU A 106 -1.16 6.45 11.05
CA GLU A 106 -0.19 7.08 10.16
C GLU A 106 1.23 6.59 10.42
N THR A 107 2.05 6.54 9.36
CA THR A 107 3.49 6.34 9.42
C THR A 107 4.21 7.61 9.01
N PHE A 108 5.03 8.16 9.90
CA PHE A 108 5.77 9.39 9.64
C PHE A 108 7.26 9.15 9.47
N TYR A 109 7.78 9.28 8.25
CA TYR A 109 9.20 9.07 7.96
C TYR A 109 10.03 10.32 8.30
N LEU A 110 10.79 10.24 9.40
CA LEU A 110 11.60 11.35 9.93
C LEU A 110 12.56 11.97 8.89
N THR A 111 13.15 11.15 8.02
CA THR A 111 14.09 11.60 6.98
C THR A 111 13.42 12.36 5.84
N LYS A 112 12.20 11.96 5.48
CA LYS A 112 11.43 12.55 4.37
C LYS A 112 10.52 13.70 4.84
N LYS A 113 10.32 13.83 6.15
CA LYS A 113 9.31 14.74 6.76
C LYS A 113 7.93 14.57 6.11
N ASP A 114 7.60 13.33 5.79
CA ASP A 114 6.41 12.98 5.05
C ASP A 114 5.59 11.94 5.82
N ILE A 115 4.28 12.06 5.70
CA ILE A 115 3.29 11.19 6.35
C ILE A 115 2.74 10.25 5.28
N SER A 116 2.58 8.97 5.63
CA SER A 116 1.95 8.01 4.73
C SER A 116 1.19 6.95 5.51
N LEU A 117 0.63 5.98 4.77
CA LEU A 117 0.04 4.78 5.34
C LEU A 117 1.11 3.70 5.59
N PRO A 118 0.90 2.78 6.55
CA PRO A 118 1.72 1.58 6.69
C PRO A 118 1.83 0.81 5.36
N GLY A 119 3.04 0.74 4.80
CA GLY A 119 3.28 0.09 3.52
C GLY A 119 4.28 0.85 2.65
N GLY A 120 4.12 0.71 1.33
CA GLY A 120 5.01 1.31 0.34
C GLY A 120 5.30 0.41 -0.87
N PHE A 121 6.45 0.65 -1.50
CA PHE A 121 6.84 0.00 -2.75
C PHE A 121 7.29 -1.46 -2.55
N THR A 122 6.83 -2.37 -3.42
CA THR A 122 7.17 -3.79 -3.39
C THR A 122 8.46 -4.08 -4.16
N TRP A 123 9.55 -4.29 -3.43
CA TRP A 123 10.86 -4.57 -4.02
C TRP A 123 11.02 -6.01 -4.49
N SER A 124 10.40 -6.97 -3.81
CA SER A 124 10.56 -8.41 -4.02
C SER A 124 9.27 -9.04 -4.56
N GLU A 125 9.31 -10.35 -4.79
CA GLU A 125 8.14 -11.19 -5.07
C GLU A 125 7.13 -11.19 -3.91
N ASN A 126 7.62 -10.97 -2.68
CA ASN A 126 6.78 -10.89 -1.51
C ASN A 126 6.15 -9.49 -1.38
N ARG A 127 4.90 -9.38 -1.84
CA ARG A 127 4.14 -8.13 -1.86
C ARG A 127 3.83 -7.59 -0.47
N TYR A 128 3.61 -8.44 0.53
CA TYR A 128 3.16 -8.02 1.87
C TYR A 128 4.30 -7.72 2.83
N GLN A 129 5.54 -8.10 2.48
CA GLN A 129 6.75 -7.81 3.25
C GLN A 129 6.89 -6.31 3.59
N VAL A 130 6.46 -5.44 2.68
CA VAL A 130 6.53 -3.98 2.88
C VAL A 130 5.60 -3.52 4.00
N VAL A 131 4.37 -4.03 4.09
CA VAL A 131 3.49 -3.75 5.24
C VAL A 131 4.05 -4.41 6.50
N GLN A 132 4.51 -5.66 6.40
CA GLN A 132 5.13 -6.40 7.49
C GLN A 132 6.32 -5.66 8.11
N SER A 133 7.10 -4.95 7.29
CA SER A 133 8.31 -4.25 7.70
C SER A 133 8.07 -3.19 8.79
N VAL A 134 6.84 -2.66 8.87
CA VAL A 134 6.38 -1.66 9.84
C VAL A 134 6.14 -2.27 11.23
N PHE A 135 5.99 -3.59 11.33
CA PHE A 135 5.61 -4.31 12.54
C PHE A 135 6.74 -5.22 13.07
N LYS A 136 6.85 -5.32 14.39
CA LYS A 136 7.68 -6.27 15.13
C LYS A 136 7.05 -7.65 14.98
N MET A 137 7.81 -8.60 14.43
CA MET A 137 7.39 -9.98 14.33
C MET A 137 7.82 -10.74 15.58
N ALA A 138 6.99 -11.69 16.02
CA ALA A 138 7.32 -12.56 17.16
C ALA A 138 8.42 -13.58 16.80
N ASP A 139 8.47 -13.97 15.52
CA ASP A 139 9.52 -14.78 14.92
C ASP A 139 10.15 -13.96 13.79
N GLU A 140 11.46 -13.72 13.87
CA GLU A 140 12.20 -12.93 12.88
C GLU A 140 12.20 -13.59 11.49
N ASN A 141 11.98 -14.91 11.42
CA ASN A 141 11.91 -15.66 10.17
C ASN A 141 10.49 -15.72 9.58
N ALA A 142 9.47 -15.28 10.31
CA ALA A 142 8.11 -15.25 9.78
C ALA A 142 8.04 -14.27 8.61
N THR A 143 7.50 -14.72 7.47
CA THR A 143 7.31 -13.90 6.26
C THR A 143 5.87 -14.01 5.80
N TRP A 144 5.26 -12.89 5.45
CA TRP A 144 3.89 -12.89 4.92
C TRP A 144 3.92 -13.17 3.43
N ILE A 145 3.68 -14.40 2.99
CA ILE A 145 3.72 -14.75 1.56
C ILE A 145 2.37 -14.43 0.93
N THR A 146 1.28 -14.65 1.67
CA THR A 146 -0.09 -14.49 1.21
C THR A 146 -0.80 -13.35 1.93
N ALA A 147 -1.94 -12.91 1.36
CA ALA A 147 -2.84 -11.98 2.04
C ALA A 147 -3.31 -12.55 3.38
N ASP A 148 -3.56 -13.87 3.45
CA ASP A 148 -4.05 -14.51 4.67
C ASP A 148 -3.04 -14.37 5.80
N ASP A 149 -1.73 -14.54 5.54
CA ASP A 149 -0.69 -14.36 6.57
C ASP A 149 -0.76 -12.98 7.23
N MET A 150 -0.91 -11.92 6.41
CA MET A 150 -1.12 -10.56 6.87
C MET A 150 -2.43 -10.42 7.67
N ILE A 151 -3.54 -10.97 7.15
CA ILE A 151 -4.86 -10.91 7.80
C ILE A 151 -4.82 -11.61 9.17
N GLN A 152 -4.23 -12.80 9.24
CA GLN A 152 -4.09 -13.57 10.48
C GLN A 152 -3.25 -12.81 11.51
N PHE A 153 -2.19 -12.12 11.09
CA PHE A 153 -1.42 -11.25 11.98
C PHE A 153 -2.31 -10.16 12.59
N PHE A 154 -3.02 -9.38 11.78
CA PHE A 154 -3.87 -8.31 12.29
C PHE A 154 -5.03 -8.84 13.15
N LYS A 155 -5.58 -10.00 12.79
CA LYS A 155 -6.63 -10.69 13.53
C LYS A 155 -6.20 -11.09 14.93
N ARG A 156 -4.95 -11.53 15.13
CA ARG A 156 -4.39 -11.83 16.47
C ARG A 156 -4.35 -10.62 17.39
N HIS A 157 -4.36 -9.40 16.84
CA HIS A 157 -4.38 -8.16 17.62
C HIS A 157 -5.79 -7.64 17.94
N ALA A 158 -6.85 -8.32 17.46
CA ALA A 158 -8.24 -7.94 17.68
C ALA A 158 -8.77 -8.39 19.06
N THR A 159 -8.24 -7.82 20.13
CA THR A 159 -8.58 -8.18 21.50
C THR A 159 -9.76 -7.34 22.02
N THR A 160 -10.63 -7.91 22.86
CA THR A 160 -11.79 -7.18 23.42
C THR A 160 -11.39 -6.31 24.61
N THR A 161 -10.46 -6.79 25.43
CA THR A 161 -9.87 -6.10 26.58
C THR A 161 -8.36 -6.36 26.64
N ILE A 162 -7.65 -5.70 27.57
CA ILE A 162 -6.21 -5.91 27.77
C ILE A 162 -5.98 -7.36 28.20
N GLY A 163 -5.32 -8.16 27.36
CA GLY A 163 -4.96 -9.54 27.67
C GLY A 163 -6.04 -10.59 27.36
N SER A 164 -7.16 -10.20 26.73
CA SER A 164 -8.16 -11.17 26.26
C SER A 164 -7.74 -11.87 24.98
N GLU A 165 -8.27 -13.07 24.74
CA GLU A 165 -8.15 -13.76 23.46
C GLU A 165 -8.70 -12.91 22.29
N PRO A 166 -8.16 -13.08 21.06
CA PRO A 166 -8.65 -12.39 19.88
C PRO A 166 -10.09 -12.80 19.53
N SER A 167 -10.91 -11.84 19.11
CA SER A 167 -12.29 -12.10 18.67
C SER A 167 -12.51 -11.68 17.23
N GLU A 168 -12.96 -12.62 16.40
CA GLU A 168 -13.37 -12.36 15.01
C GLU A 168 -14.45 -11.28 14.89
N LYS A 169 -15.34 -11.17 15.89
CA LYS A 169 -16.42 -10.18 15.86
C LYS A 169 -15.92 -8.74 15.94
N ASN A 170 -14.70 -8.54 16.46
CA ASN A 170 -14.06 -7.24 16.67
C ASN A 170 -13.15 -6.82 15.49
N PHE A 171 -13.10 -7.63 14.41
CA PHE A 171 -12.14 -7.46 13.33
C PHE A 171 -12.82 -7.50 11.97
N LYS A 172 -12.49 -6.55 11.09
CA LYS A 172 -12.80 -6.62 9.66
C LYS A 172 -11.52 -6.37 8.86
N SER A 173 -11.31 -7.17 7.82
CA SER A 173 -10.25 -6.96 6.84
C SER A 173 -10.83 -7.08 5.45
N GLU A 174 -10.49 -6.14 4.57
CA GLU A 174 -10.99 -6.10 3.19
C GLU A 174 -9.95 -5.45 2.26
N LYS A 175 -9.78 -5.99 1.06
CA LYS A 175 -9.03 -5.31 0.00
C LYS A 175 -9.95 -4.32 -0.69
N ILE A 176 -9.76 -3.03 -0.46
CA ILE A 176 -10.62 -1.96 -0.97
C ILE A 176 -10.36 -1.70 -2.46
N TYR A 177 -9.09 -1.71 -2.85
CA TYR A 177 -8.68 -1.28 -4.19
C TYR A 177 -7.41 -1.99 -4.63
N CYS A 178 -7.33 -2.29 -5.92
CA CYS A 178 -6.16 -2.86 -6.57
C CYS A 178 -6.11 -2.34 -8.01
N GLY A 179 -5.13 -1.49 -8.34
CA GLY A 179 -5.05 -0.88 -9.67
C GLY A 179 -4.23 0.41 -9.73
N TYR A 180 -4.50 1.26 -10.71
CA TYR A 180 -3.76 2.48 -10.97
C TYR A 180 -3.85 3.45 -9.79
N MET A 181 -2.72 4.03 -9.38
CA MET A 181 -2.66 5.08 -8.37
C MET A 181 -2.27 6.38 -9.05
N ASP A 182 -3.18 7.35 -9.03
CA ASP A 182 -2.87 8.70 -9.50
C ASP A 182 -1.87 9.35 -8.52
N ASP A 183 -0.67 9.62 -9.01
CA ASP A 183 0.46 10.08 -8.22
C ASP A 183 1.27 11.06 -9.05
N GLN A 184 1.72 12.15 -8.41
CA GLN A 184 2.51 13.20 -9.06
C GLN A 184 3.81 12.70 -9.70
N LEU A 185 4.31 11.53 -9.30
CA LEU A 185 5.51 10.92 -9.87
C LEU A 185 5.23 10.10 -11.14
N ASN A 186 3.96 9.93 -11.53
CA ASN A 186 3.61 9.23 -12.75
C ASN A 186 4.08 10.01 -13.98
N THR A 187 4.58 9.27 -14.96
CA THR A 187 5.06 9.77 -16.25
C THR A 187 4.36 9.04 -17.41
N ASP A 188 4.75 9.35 -18.64
CA ASP A 188 4.25 8.67 -19.84
C ASP A 188 4.73 7.20 -19.89
N GLN A 189 5.84 6.85 -19.21
CA GLN A 189 6.46 5.51 -19.26
C GLN A 189 6.60 4.78 -17.92
N ALA A 190 6.23 5.41 -16.81
CA ALA A 190 6.24 4.78 -15.50
C ALA A 190 5.07 5.31 -14.65
N TRP A 191 4.38 4.43 -13.95
CA TRP A 191 3.25 4.82 -13.11
C TRP A 191 3.17 3.97 -11.85
N LYS A 192 2.49 4.46 -10.82
CA LYS A 192 2.19 3.69 -9.62
C LYS A 192 0.93 2.86 -9.78
N GLU A 193 0.99 1.68 -9.22
CA GLU A 193 -0.17 0.84 -8.97
C GLU A 193 -0.17 0.45 -7.49
N VAL A 194 -1.36 0.28 -6.93
CA VAL A 194 -1.53 0.07 -5.50
C VAL A 194 -2.49 -1.07 -5.22
N GLU A 195 -2.17 -1.86 -4.21
CA GLU A 195 -3.12 -2.72 -3.50
C GLU A 195 -3.36 -2.13 -2.11
N LEU A 196 -4.61 -1.76 -1.84
CA LEU A 196 -5.02 -1.04 -0.63
C LEU A 196 -5.92 -1.93 0.23
N TRP A 197 -5.49 -2.16 1.47
CA TRP A 197 -6.22 -2.95 2.46
C TRP A 197 -6.84 -2.06 3.53
N HIS A 198 -8.10 -2.34 3.89
CA HIS A 198 -8.73 -1.80 5.08
C HIS A 198 -8.64 -2.83 6.20
N ILE A 199 -8.07 -2.44 7.32
CA ILE A 199 -8.06 -3.21 8.56
C ILE A 199 -8.81 -2.40 9.61
N HIS A 200 -9.91 -2.93 10.13
CA HIS A 200 -10.75 -2.23 11.09
C HIS A 200 -10.94 -3.03 12.37
N TYR A 201 -10.70 -2.35 13.50
CA TYR A 201 -10.98 -2.84 14.85
C TYR A 201 -12.21 -2.13 15.42
N LYS A 202 -13.22 -2.86 15.86
CA LYS A 202 -14.44 -2.22 16.37
C LYS A 202 -14.24 -1.57 17.74
N ASN A 203 -13.47 -2.22 18.60
CA ASN A 203 -13.25 -1.84 19.99
C ASN A 203 -11.73 -1.65 20.23
N TYR A 204 -11.21 -2.21 21.33
CA TYR A 204 -9.80 -2.20 21.65
C TYR A 204 -8.98 -3.03 20.66
N THR A 205 -7.70 -2.68 20.51
CA THR A 205 -6.72 -3.43 19.72
C THR A 205 -5.35 -3.31 20.38
N SER A 206 -4.60 -4.41 20.39
CA SER A 206 -3.22 -4.43 20.90
C SER A 206 -2.17 -4.11 19.83
N ILE A 207 -2.61 -3.78 18.60
CA ILE A 207 -1.72 -3.56 17.44
C ILE A 207 -0.67 -2.48 17.68
N PHE A 208 -0.97 -1.48 18.51
CA PHE A 208 -0.02 -0.41 18.85
C PHE A 208 1.31 -0.94 19.41
N ARG A 209 1.27 -2.08 20.13
CA ARG A 209 2.47 -2.72 20.72
C ARG A 209 3.33 -3.43 19.67
N ALA A 210 2.72 -3.80 18.55
CA ALA A 210 3.38 -4.48 17.46
C ALA A 210 4.12 -3.53 16.52
N PHE A 211 3.91 -2.21 16.56
CA PHE A 211 4.69 -1.31 15.72
C PHE A 211 6.17 -1.30 16.12
N LYS A 212 7.05 -1.27 15.11
CA LYS A 212 8.47 -0.99 15.32
C LYS A 212 8.64 0.47 15.75
N VAL A 213 8.69 0.70 17.05
CA VAL A 213 9.30 1.92 17.62
C VAL A 213 10.78 1.64 17.74
N LEU A 214 11.66 2.41 17.04
CA LEU A 214 13.03 2.79 17.43
C LEU A 214 13.87 3.41 16.27
N ALA A 215 14.61 4.47 16.61
CA ALA A 215 15.73 5.18 15.96
C ALA A 215 15.56 5.83 14.56
N ALA A 216 15.78 7.16 14.54
CA ALA A 216 16.12 8.15 13.50
C ALA A 216 15.58 8.06 12.06
N ASP A 217 15.41 6.86 11.48
CA ASP A 217 15.11 6.65 10.05
C ASP A 217 13.84 5.83 9.79
N ILE A 218 13.09 5.45 10.84
CA ILE A 218 11.91 4.55 10.77
C ILE A 218 10.64 5.32 11.15
N PRO A 219 9.46 5.01 10.56
CA PRO A 219 8.26 5.80 10.77
C PRO A 219 7.81 5.86 12.23
N SER A 220 7.61 7.07 12.78
CA SER A 220 6.84 7.23 14.02
C SER A 220 5.37 7.03 13.72
N VAL A 221 4.67 6.28 14.58
CA VAL A 221 3.26 5.95 14.39
C VAL A 221 2.41 6.74 15.37
N ALA A 222 1.47 7.52 14.84
CA ALA A 222 0.48 8.26 15.60
C ALA A 222 -0.92 7.80 15.21
N TRP A 223 -1.83 7.88 16.19
CA TRP A 223 -3.26 7.86 15.90
C TRP A 223 -3.70 9.31 15.70
N ASP A 224 -4.18 9.64 14.51
CA ASP A 224 -4.70 10.98 14.20
C ASP A 224 -6.22 10.93 14.02
N GLU A 225 -6.87 12.07 14.29
CA GLU A 225 -8.30 12.33 14.19
C GLU A 225 -8.64 13.10 12.88
N ASN A 226 -7.63 13.57 12.13
CA ASN A 226 -7.80 14.36 10.90
C ASN A 226 -7.24 13.65 9.66
N ILE A 227 -8.03 13.48 8.59
CA ILE A 227 -7.51 13.01 7.29
C ILE A 227 -8.15 13.66 6.08
N PHE A 228 -7.28 14.05 5.14
CA PHE A 228 -7.62 14.18 3.73
C PHE A 228 -6.83 13.17 2.90
N ILE A 229 -7.49 12.16 2.32
CA ILE A 229 -6.92 11.31 1.26
C ILE A 229 -7.83 11.45 0.04
N SER A 230 -7.34 12.05 -1.04
CA SER A 230 -8.09 12.18 -2.30
C SER A 230 -7.65 11.13 -3.30
N PHE A 231 -8.60 10.38 -3.87
CA PHE A 231 -8.41 9.57 -5.08
C PHE A 231 -9.38 10.04 -6.19
N ILE A 232 -8.91 10.16 -7.43
CA ILE A 232 -9.73 10.56 -8.58
C ILE A 232 -10.20 9.31 -9.34
N ASN A 233 -11.38 8.82 -8.94
CA ASN A 233 -12.49 8.33 -9.78
C ASN A 233 -13.42 7.45 -8.95
N LYS A 234 -14.41 8.12 -8.36
CA LYS A 234 -15.65 7.58 -7.77
C LYS A 234 -15.54 6.64 -6.57
N ASN A 235 -14.60 6.91 -5.68
CA ASN A 235 -14.85 6.96 -4.23
C ASN A 235 -13.73 7.79 -3.62
N LEU A 236 -13.99 9.09 -3.50
CA LEU A 236 -13.16 9.96 -2.67
C LEU A 236 -13.30 9.42 -1.24
N LEU A 237 -12.30 8.71 -0.73
CA LEU A 237 -12.22 8.42 0.70
C LEU A 237 -11.73 9.68 1.43
N MET A 238 -12.48 10.77 1.26
CA MET A 238 -12.49 11.84 2.25
C MET A 238 -13.06 11.18 3.50
N LEU A 239 -12.18 10.90 4.46
CA LEU A 239 -12.57 10.62 5.84
C LEU A 239 -12.98 11.94 6.51
N TYR A 240 -13.86 12.69 5.83
CA TYR A 240 -14.81 13.55 6.51
C TYR A 240 -15.90 12.62 7.06
N GLU A 241 -16.19 12.81 8.34
CA GLU A 241 -17.17 12.14 9.22
C GLU A 241 -18.51 11.71 8.59
N THR A 242 -18.85 12.17 7.39
CA THR A 242 -20.13 11.95 6.72
C THR A 242 -20.12 10.87 5.63
N SER A 243 -18.97 10.48 5.05
CA SER A 243 -18.97 9.59 3.86
C SER A 243 -19.00 8.08 4.19
N LEU A 244 -18.47 7.65 5.34
CA LEU A 244 -18.48 6.23 5.72
C LEU A 244 -19.86 5.69 6.11
N ARG A 245 -20.85 6.55 6.41
CA ARG A 245 -22.22 6.09 6.65
C ARG A 245 -22.90 5.56 5.39
N ASN A 246 -22.49 6.00 4.20
CA ASN A 246 -23.13 5.60 2.94
C ASN A 246 -22.42 4.41 2.25
N PHE A 247 -21.23 4.01 2.70
CA PHE A 247 -20.50 2.86 2.15
C PHE A 247 -20.54 1.61 3.05
N LEU A 248 -21.09 1.72 4.26
CA LEU A 248 -21.19 0.65 5.26
C LEU A 248 -22.63 0.26 5.63
N MET A 249 -23.63 0.72 4.87
CA MET A 249 -24.94 0.06 4.88
C MET A 249 -24.99 -0.94 3.73
N PHE A 250 -24.44 -2.14 3.95
CA PHE A 250 -24.99 -3.46 3.59
C PHE A 250 -24.10 -4.55 4.22
#